data_AF-A0A1M2UYL0-F1
#
_entry.id   AF-A0A1M2UYL0-F1
#
_cell.length_a   1.000
_cell.length_b   1.000
_cell.length_c   1.000
_cell.angle_alpha   90.00
_cell.angle_beta   90.00
_cell.angle_gamma   90.00
#
_symmetry.space_group_name_H-M   'P 1'
#
loop_
_entity.id
_entity.type
_entity.pdbx_description
1 polymer ?
#
loop_
_entity_poly.entity_id
_entity_poly.type
_entity_poly.pdbx_seq_one_letter_code
_entity_poly.pdbx_strand_id
1 'polypeptide(L)'
;MVSQVLIIICLAGTATLLFSGFRLSNQTRKRLLILNAHRIAARSAIQKSRMDLAEVRNRARLLEDTVSGGASAVEKVHKAIANTTFGLIDMFSKDEEFKDSTRKARQTHHQKSEQVYQAVRTTNRALHILADTLIISKAEKRIASKPKKAP
;
A
#
# COMPACT_ATOMS: atom_id res chain seq x y z
N MET A 1 59.18 -43.48 35.61
CA MET A 1 58.74 -42.26 36.33
C MET A 1 58.68 -41.04 35.39
N VAL A 2 59.78 -40.61 34.76
CA VAL A 2 59.80 -39.39 33.89
C VAL A 2 58.84 -39.44 32.70
N SER A 3 58.78 -40.57 31.97
CA SER A 3 57.86 -40.74 30.83
C SER A 3 56.38 -40.66 31.24
N GLN A 4 56.00 -41.17 32.41
CA GLN A 4 54.63 -41.09 32.92
C GLN A 4 54.23 -39.65 33.27
N VAL A 5 55.15 -38.86 33.84
CA VAL A 5 54.91 -37.44 34.14
C VAL A 5 54.69 -36.63 32.86
N LEU A 6 55.46 -36.89 31.80
CA LEU A 6 55.29 -36.22 30.51
C LEU A 6 53.92 -36.53 29.87
N ILE A 7 53.47 -37.79 29.94
CA ILE A 7 52.16 -38.21 29.42
C ILE A 7 51.03 -37.50 30.15
N ILE A 8 51.12 -37.36 31.48
CA ILE A 8 50.10 -36.67 32.30
C ILE A 8 50.03 -35.18 31.93
N ILE A 9 51.18 -34.52 31.71
CA ILE A 9 51.22 -33.11 31.28
C ILE A 9 50.59 -32.93 29.89
N CYS A 10 50.89 -33.83 28.95
CA CYS A 10 50.28 -33.81 27.61
C CYS A 10 48.76 -34.05 27.66
N LEU A 11 48.28 -34.98 28.50
CA LEU A 11 46.85 -35.23 28.72
C LEU A 11 46.16 -34.02 29.36
N ALA A 12 46.79 -33.38 30.35
CA ALA A 12 46.25 -32.17 30.97
C ALA A 12 46.20 -31.00 29.97
N GLY A 13 47.23 -30.83 29.13
CA GLY A 13 47.26 -29.82 28.07
C GLY A 13 46.18 -30.03 27.02
N THR A 14 45.98 -31.27 26.57
CA THR A 14 44.91 -31.59 25.60
C THR A 14 43.51 -31.43 26.21
N ALA A 15 43.31 -31.83 27.47
CA ALA A 15 42.04 -31.66 28.17
C ALA A 15 41.66 -30.18 28.36
N THR A 16 42.62 -29.31 28.69
CA THR A 16 42.37 -27.86 28.84
C THR A 16 42.05 -27.19 27.51
N LEU A 17 42.71 -27.59 26.41
CA LEU A 17 42.39 -27.13 25.06
C LEU A 17 40.99 -27.57 24.62
N LEU A 18 40.61 -28.83 24.86
CA LEU A 18 39.27 -29.33 24.53
C LEU A 18 38.19 -28.62 25.35
N PHE A 19 38.42 -28.40 26.65
CA PHE A 19 37.47 -27.70 27.51
C PHE A 19 37.27 -26.23 27.12
N SER A 20 38.35 -25.52 26.79
CA SER A 20 38.27 -24.14 26.31
C SER A 20 37.58 -24.05 24.95
N GLY A 21 37.87 -24.98 24.02
CA GLY A 21 37.18 -25.11 22.74
C GLY A 21 35.69 -25.38 22.90
N PHE A 22 35.31 -26.27 23.82
CA PHE A 22 33.91 -26.56 24.12
C PHE A 22 33.18 -25.33 24.68
N ARG A 23 33.81 -24.60 25.61
CA ARG A 23 33.24 -23.35 26.16
C ARG A 23 33.07 -22.29 25.09
N LEU A 24 34.08 -22.08 24.23
CA LEU A 24 34.02 -21.12 23.14
C LEU A 24 32.94 -21.48 22.13
N SER A 25 32.85 -22.76 21.73
CA SER A 25 31.81 -23.25 20.81
C SER A 25 30.40 -23.01 21.37
N ASN A 26 30.19 -23.29 22.65
CA ASN A 26 28.89 -23.07 23.29
C ASN A 26 28.54 -21.57 23.38
N GLN A 27 29.51 -20.69 23.65
CA GLN A 27 29.31 -19.24 23.64
C GLN A 27 28.98 -18.73 22.22
N THR A 28 29.71 -19.20 21.21
CA THR A 28 29.48 -18.82 19.80
C THR A 28 28.11 -19.28 19.34
N ARG A 29 27.68 -20.50 19.68
CA ARG A 29 26.35 -21.00 19.35
C ARG A 29 25.24 -20.13 19.94
N LYS A 30 25.36 -19.72 21.20
CA LYS A 30 24.41 -18.81 21.84
C LYS A 30 24.36 -17.45 21.13
N ARG A 31 25.52 -16.88 20.78
CA ARG A 31 25.60 -15.60 20.05
C ARG A 31 24.98 -15.71 18.65
N LEU A 32 25.21 -16.82 17.94
CA LEU A 32 24.62 -17.07 16.62
C LEU A 32 23.10 -17.20 16.69
N LEU A 33 22.56 -17.85 17.73
CA LEU A 33 21.11 -17.95 17.93
C LEU A 33 20.48 -16.56 18.14
N ILE A 34 21.09 -15.73 18.99
CA ILE A 34 20.65 -14.36 19.23
C ILE A 34 20.73 -13.54 17.95
N LEU A 35 21.85 -13.61 17.22
CA LEU A 35 22.02 -12.88 15.97
C LEU A 35 20.99 -13.31 14.92
N ASN A 36 20.70 -14.61 14.81
CA ASN A 36 19.70 -15.11 13.88
C ASN A 36 18.29 -14.63 14.25
N ALA A 37 17.94 -14.63 15.54
CA ALA A 37 16.68 -14.06 16.01
C ALA A 37 16.54 -12.58 15.64
N HIS A 38 17.60 -11.78 15.83
CA HIS A 38 17.63 -10.38 15.42
C HIS A 38 17.50 -10.20 13.91
N ARG A 39 18.19 -11.04 13.12
CA ARG A 39 18.10 -11.03 11.66
C ARG A 39 16.66 -11.33 11.19
N ILE A 40 16.02 -12.33 11.77
CA ILE A 40 14.63 -12.70 11.44
C ILE A 40 13.67 -11.57 11.82
N ALA A 41 13.82 -10.99 13.01
CA ALA A 41 13.00 -9.87 13.46
C ALA A 41 13.14 -8.64 12.56
N ALA A 42 14.38 -8.28 12.19
CA ALA A 42 14.63 -7.17 11.28
C ALA A 42 14.04 -7.42 9.88
N ARG A 43 14.16 -8.64 9.36
CA ARG A 43 13.58 -9.03 8.06
C ARG A 43 12.05 -8.99 8.11
N SER A 44 11.45 -9.51 9.18
CA SER A 44 10.01 -9.49 9.40
C SER A 44 9.47 -8.05 9.46
N ALA A 45 10.16 -7.16 10.17
CA ALA A 45 9.78 -5.75 10.24
C ALA A 45 9.80 -5.06 8.86
N ILE A 46 10.81 -5.34 8.04
CA ILE A 46 10.89 -4.82 6.66
C ILE A 46 9.77 -5.41 5.82
N GLN A 47 9.55 -6.72 5.87
CA GLN A 47 8.50 -7.39 5.10
C GLN A 47 7.11 -6.88 5.47
N LYS A 48 6.82 -6.72 6.77
CA LYS A 48 5.58 -6.14 7.26
C LYS A 48 5.38 -4.73 6.72
N SER A 49 6.39 -3.87 6.80
CA SER A 49 6.28 -2.49 6.29
C SER A 49 6.01 -2.43 4.77
N ARG A 50 6.56 -3.39 4.00
CA ARG A 50 6.29 -3.49 2.56
C ARG A 50 4.87 -4.00 2.28
N MET A 51 4.42 -4.98 3.06
CA MET A 51 3.07 -5.52 2.97
C MET A 51 2.03 -4.46 3.32
N ASP A 52 2.21 -3.73 4.42
CA ASP A 52 1.32 -2.64 4.85
C ASP A 52 1.21 -1.55 3.76
N LEU A 53 2.33 -1.19 3.13
CA LEU A 53 2.35 -0.24 2.02
C LEU A 53 1.61 -0.77 0.78
N ALA A 54 1.80 -2.05 0.45
CA ALA A 54 1.09 -2.70 -0.64
C ALA A 54 -0.42 -2.79 -0.38
N GLU A 55 -0.82 -3.05 0.87
CA GLU A 55 -2.22 -3.07 1.29
C GLU A 55 -2.88 -1.70 1.15
N VAL A 56 -2.21 -0.63 1.61
CA VAL A 56 -2.73 0.75 1.46
C VAL A 56 -2.90 1.11 -0.02
N ARG A 57 -1.93 0.76 -0.87
CA ARG A 57 -2.04 0.96 -2.32
C ARG A 57 -3.20 0.19 -2.94
N ASN A 58 -3.37 -1.07 -2.53
CA ASN A 58 -4.46 -1.89 -3.04
C ASN A 58 -5.82 -1.35 -2.61
N ARG A 59 -5.97 -0.91 -1.36
CA ARG A 59 -7.19 -0.27 -0.86
C ARG A 59 -7.48 1.04 -1.61
N ALA A 60 -6.46 1.87 -1.85
CA ALA A 60 -6.63 3.11 -2.60
C ALA A 60 -7.10 2.86 -4.04
N ARG A 61 -6.54 1.84 -4.71
CA ARG A 61 -6.96 1.44 -6.05
C ARG A 61 -8.38 0.89 -6.08
N LEU A 62 -8.73 0.02 -5.13
CA LEU A 62 -10.08 -0.51 -5.01
C LEU A 62 -11.12 0.60 -4.79
N LEU A 63 -10.79 1.61 -3.97
CA LEU A 63 -11.62 2.80 -3.79
C LEU A 63 -11.76 3.60 -5.08
N GLU A 64 -10.67 3.82 -5.82
CA GLU A 64 -10.70 4.52 -7.11
C GLU A 64 -11.64 3.82 -8.10
N ASP A 65 -11.48 2.51 -8.27
CA ASP A 65 -12.31 1.69 -9.16
C ASP A 65 -13.79 1.71 -8.73
N THR A 66 -14.04 1.65 -7.42
CA THR A 66 -15.40 1.71 -6.87
C THR A 66 -16.06 3.06 -7.09
N VAL A 67 -15.35 4.17 -6.85
CA VAL A 67 -15.88 5.53 -7.08
C VAL A 67 -16.09 5.80 -8.57
N SER A 68 -15.15 5.38 -9.42
CA SER A 68 -15.26 5.52 -10.88
C SER A 68 -16.43 4.71 -11.45
N GLY A 69 -16.58 3.46 -10.99
CA GLY A 69 -17.70 2.59 -11.33
C GLY A 69 -19.04 3.14 -10.83
N GLY A 70 -19.09 3.57 -9.57
CA GLY A 70 -20.27 4.17 -8.95
C GLY A 70 -20.71 5.47 -9.64
N ALA A 71 -19.77 6.37 -9.93
CA ALA A 71 -20.06 7.60 -10.68
C ALA A 71 -20.64 7.28 -12.06
N SER A 72 -20.14 6.25 -12.74
CA SER A 72 -20.65 5.82 -14.05
C SER A 72 -22.03 5.17 -13.96
N ALA A 73 -22.32 4.42 -12.89
CA ALA A 73 -23.65 3.87 -12.64
C ALA A 73 -24.67 4.99 -12.38
N VAL A 74 -24.31 5.95 -11.52
CA VAL A 74 -25.15 7.13 -11.23
C VAL A 74 -25.35 7.97 -12.49
N GLU A 75 -24.31 8.18 -13.30
CA GLU A 75 -24.43 8.88 -14.59
C GLU A 75 -25.45 8.22 -15.52
N LYS A 76 -25.43 6.89 -15.63
CA LYS A 76 -26.40 6.14 -16.46
C LYS A 76 -27.83 6.31 -15.95
N VAL A 77 -28.04 6.20 -14.64
CA VAL A 77 -29.37 6.40 -14.01
C VAL A 77 -29.84 7.83 -14.23
N HIS A 78 -28.97 8.81 -14.00
CA HIS A 78 -29.26 10.23 -14.23
C HIS A 78 -29.63 10.51 -15.69
N LYS A 79 -28.87 9.96 -16.66
CA LYS A 79 -29.18 10.05 -18.10
C LYS A 79 -30.53 9.40 -18.43
N ALA A 80 -30.86 8.25 -17.84
CA ALA A 80 -32.15 7.58 -18.07
C ALA A 80 -33.33 8.40 -17.55
N ILE A 81 -33.24 8.95 -16.33
CA ILE A 81 -34.28 9.81 -15.75
C ILE A 81 -34.45 11.06 -16.60
N ALA A 82 -33.36 11.77 -16.91
CA ALA A 82 -33.41 12.99 -17.70
C ALA A 82 -34.00 12.75 -19.11
N ASN A 83 -33.57 11.70 -19.80
CA ASN A 83 -34.11 11.36 -21.12
C ASN A 83 -35.59 11.01 -21.07
N THR A 84 -36.04 10.31 -20.03
CA THR A 84 -37.46 9.98 -19.84
C THR A 84 -38.26 11.26 -19.60
N THR A 85 -37.82 12.12 -18.70
CA THR A 85 -38.50 13.39 -18.39
C THR A 85 -38.61 14.29 -19.62
N PHE A 86 -37.50 14.55 -20.32
CA PHE A 86 -37.53 15.38 -21.52
C PHE A 86 -38.33 14.74 -22.66
N GLY A 87 -38.32 13.40 -22.77
CA GLY A 87 -39.13 12.68 -23.74
C GLY A 87 -40.63 12.80 -23.48
N LEU A 88 -41.06 12.71 -22.21
CA LEU A 88 -42.45 12.93 -21.82
C LEU A 88 -42.90 14.36 -22.12
N ILE A 89 -42.04 15.35 -21.84
CA ILE A 89 -42.36 16.76 -22.15
C ILE A 89 -42.53 16.96 -23.67
N ASP A 90 -41.64 16.40 -24.49
CA ASP A 90 -41.71 16.51 -25.96
C ASP A 90 -42.97 15.82 -26.53
N MET A 91 -43.43 14.73 -25.89
CA MET A 91 -44.62 13.97 -26.30
C MET A 91 -45.94 14.61 -25.88
N PHE A 92 -46.00 15.23 -24.70
CA PHE A 92 -47.24 15.79 -24.14
C PHE A 92 -47.41 17.30 -24.35
N SER A 93 -46.35 18.03 -24.75
CA SER A 93 -46.47 19.44 -25.06
C SER A 93 -47.15 19.66 -26.42
N LYS A 94 -48.15 20.55 -26.44
CA LYS A 94 -48.82 21.00 -27.67
C LYS A 94 -48.18 22.25 -28.29
N ASP A 95 -47.35 22.96 -27.53
CA ASP A 95 -46.67 24.18 -27.95
C ASP A 95 -45.27 23.84 -28.51
N GLU A 96 -45.05 24.18 -29.78
CA GLU A 96 -43.77 23.95 -30.46
C GLU A 96 -42.66 24.88 -29.96
N GLU A 97 -42.97 26.11 -29.54
CA GLU A 97 -41.98 27.01 -28.95
C GLU A 97 -41.48 26.44 -27.61
N PHE A 98 -42.40 25.88 -26.82
CA PHE A 98 -42.08 25.18 -25.59
C PHE A 98 -41.26 23.89 -25.82
N LYS A 99 -41.55 23.13 -26.88
CA LYS A 99 -40.76 21.94 -27.25
C LYS A 99 -39.33 22.33 -27.65
N ASP A 100 -39.16 23.39 -28.43
CA ASP A 100 -37.86 23.85 -28.88
C ASP A 100 -37.01 24.38 -27.71
N SER A 101 -37.64 25.11 -26.78
CA SER A 101 -37.04 25.51 -25.50
C SER A 101 -36.62 24.30 -24.65
N THR A 102 -37.48 23.28 -24.56
CA THR A 102 -37.20 22.04 -23.82
C THR A 102 -36.02 21.27 -24.43
N ARG A 103 -35.90 21.24 -25.76
CA ARG A 103 -34.75 20.62 -26.46
C ARG A 103 -33.44 21.34 -26.14
N LYS A 104 -33.45 22.68 -26.13
CA LYS A 104 -32.29 23.49 -25.69
C LYS A 104 -31.94 23.25 -24.23
N ALA A 105 -32.94 23.13 -23.35
CA ALA A 105 -32.74 22.80 -21.95
C ALA A 105 -32.14 21.40 -21.77
N ARG A 106 -32.59 20.41 -22.54
CA ARG A 106 -32.03 19.05 -22.56
C ARG A 106 -30.55 19.04 -22.95
N GLN A 107 -30.18 19.74 -24.03
CA GLN A 107 -28.79 19.86 -24.47
C GLN A 107 -27.92 20.50 -23.38
N THR A 108 -28.38 21.61 -22.82
CA THR A 108 -27.70 22.31 -21.72
C THR A 108 -27.52 21.41 -20.51
N HIS A 109 -28.57 20.68 -20.11
CA HIS A 109 -28.52 19.74 -18.99
C HIS A 109 -27.53 18.59 -19.25
N HIS A 110 -27.51 18.05 -20.47
CA HIS A 110 -26.57 17.00 -20.85
C HIS A 110 -25.13 17.48 -20.75
N GLN A 111 -24.82 18.64 -21.34
CA GLN A 111 -23.48 19.23 -21.29
C GLN A 111 -23.02 19.50 -19.86
N LYS A 112 -23.87 20.08 -19.01
CA LYS A 112 -23.56 20.31 -17.60
C LYS A 112 -23.37 19.01 -16.82
N SER A 113 -24.21 18.01 -17.07
CA SER A 113 -24.09 16.70 -16.42
C SER A 113 -22.76 16.03 -16.77
N GLU A 114 -22.35 16.05 -18.05
CA GLU A 114 -21.06 15.48 -18.45
C GLU A 114 -19.87 16.20 -17.81
N GLN A 115 -19.91 17.54 -17.72
CA GLN A 115 -18.88 18.31 -17.02
C GLN A 115 -18.77 17.91 -15.54
N VAL A 116 -19.91 17.73 -14.85
CA VAL A 116 -19.93 17.31 -13.45
C VAL A 116 -19.32 15.92 -13.28
N TYR A 117 -19.76 14.93 -14.06
CA TYR A 117 -19.22 13.57 -13.94
C TYR A 117 -17.73 13.50 -14.35
N GLN A 118 -17.31 14.30 -15.33
CA GLN A 118 -15.90 14.42 -15.71
C GLN A 118 -15.06 15.05 -14.59
N ALA A 119 -15.58 16.08 -13.92
CA ALA A 119 -14.94 16.68 -12.75
C ALA A 119 -14.79 15.65 -11.63
N VAL A 120 -15.83 14.87 -11.31
CA VAL A 120 -15.78 13.80 -10.31
C VAL A 120 -14.68 12.79 -10.62
N ARG A 121 -14.59 12.30 -11.86
CA ARG A 121 -13.54 11.36 -12.29
C ARG A 121 -12.14 11.97 -12.17
N THR A 122 -12.00 13.22 -12.59
CA THR A 122 -10.71 13.94 -12.55
C THR A 122 -10.26 14.19 -11.11
N THR A 123 -11.17 14.61 -10.23
CA THR A 123 -10.90 14.80 -8.80
C THR A 123 -10.53 13.48 -8.13
N ASN A 124 -11.24 12.38 -8.42
CA ASN A 124 -10.92 11.05 -7.90
C ASN A 124 -9.48 10.65 -8.27
N ARG A 125 -9.10 10.86 -9.54
CA ARG A 125 -7.73 10.59 -10.03
C ARG A 125 -6.69 11.52 -9.38
N ALA A 126 -7.00 12.81 -9.22
CA ALA A 126 -6.12 13.77 -8.58
C ALA A 126 -5.88 13.44 -7.10
N LEU A 127 -6.92 13.03 -6.37
CA LEU A 127 -6.81 12.56 -4.98
C LEU A 127 -5.91 11.32 -4.88
N HIS A 128 -6.01 10.39 -5.84
CA HIS A 128 -5.13 9.23 -5.89
C HIS A 128 -3.66 9.62 -6.10
N ILE A 129 -3.37 10.52 -7.04
CA ILE A 129 -2.01 11.04 -7.28
C ILE A 129 -1.46 11.78 -6.05
N LEU A 130 -2.30 12.58 -5.38
CA LEU A 130 -1.91 13.26 -4.13
C LEU A 130 -1.62 12.26 -3.01
N ALA A 131 -2.41 11.18 -2.90
CA ALA A 131 -2.14 10.12 -1.94
C ALA A 131 -0.79 9.45 -2.21
N ASP A 132 -0.48 9.11 -3.47
CA ASP A 132 0.81 8.52 -3.83
C ASP A 132 1.99 9.45 -3.52
N THR A 133 1.90 10.73 -3.89
CA THR A 133 2.97 11.71 -3.63
C THR A 133 3.19 11.98 -2.14
N LEU A 134 2.13 12.09 -1.34
CA LEU A 134 2.24 12.26 0.12
C LEU A 134 2.77 11.01 0.82
N ILE A 135 2.37 9.82 0.39
CA ILE A 135 2.86 8.56 0.94
C ILE A 135 4.33 8.35 0.58
N ILE A 136 4.73 8.62 -0.67
CA ILE A 136 6.13 8.54 -1.12
C ILE A 136 7.00 9.53 -0.32
N SER A 137 6.58 10.79 -0.20
CA SER A 137 7.33 11.80 0.56
C SER A 137 7.49 11.43 2.05
N LYS A 138 6.45 10.85 2.66
CA LYS A 138 6.49 10.42 4.07
C LYS A 138 7.34 9.15 4.25
N ALA A 139 7.32 8.24 3.27
CA ALA A 139 8.16 7.05 3.25
C ALA A 139 9.65 7.40 3.05
N GLU A 140 9.95 8.32 2.13
CA GLU A 140 11.31 8.87 1.91
C GLU A 140 11.84 9.56 3.17
N LYS A 141 11.04 10.43 3.79
CA LYS A 141 11.41 11.06 5.08
C LYS A 141 11.64 10.05 6.20
N ARG A 142 10.93 8.92 6.22
CA ARG A 142 11.15 7.85 7.23
C ARG A 142 12.41 7.03 6.98
N ILE A 143 12.79 6.86 5.72
CA ILE A 143 14.05 6.19 5.35
C ILE A 143 15.24 7.11 5.65
N ALA A 144 15.12 8.40 5.34
CA ALA A 144 16.15 9.41 5.61
C ALA A 144 16.31 9.71 7.12
N SER A 145 15.21 9.68 7.90
CA SER A 145 15.23 9.99 9.34
C SER A 145 15.50 8.80 10.25
N LYS A 146 15.63 7.57 9.72
CA LYS A 146 16.05 6.43 10.54
C LYS A 146 17.54 6.64 10.89
N PRO A 147 17.90 6.95 12.15
CA PRO A 147 19.30 7.03 12.51
C PRO A 147 19.90 5.66 12.21
N LYS A 148 21.04 5.68 11.51
CA LYS A 148 21.93 4.54 11.36
C LYS A 148 22.28 4.12 12.78
N LYS A 149 21.53 3.18 13.37
CA LYS A 149 21.88 2.59 14.66
C LYS A 149 23.17 1.82 14.35
N ALA A 150 24.29 2.48 14.62
CA ALA A 150 25.62 1.89 14.55
C ALA A 150 25.65 0.66 15.49
N PRO A 151 26.46 -0.36 15.13
CA PRO A 151 26.49 -1.66 15.80
C PRO A 151 26.75 -1.59 17.30
#